data_AF-A0A653BNL8-F1
#
_entry.id   AF-A0A653BNL8-F1
#
_cell.length_a   1.000
_cell.length_b   1.000
_cell.length_c   1.000
_cell.angle_alpha   90.00
_cell.angle_beta   90.00
_cell.angle_gamma   90.00
#
_symmetry.space_group_name_H-M   'P 1'
#
loop_
_entity.id
_entity.type
_entity.pdbx_description
1 polymer ?
#
loop_
_entity_poly.entity_id
_entity_poly.type
_entity_poly.pdbx_seq_one_letter_code
_entity_poly.pdbx_strand_id
1 'polypeptide(L)'
;MFSEKTKELSVEMKAKEASLRMAAFISENNLSFKLMEHLPNSMRSCSSDSDIAKQIQCGPTKIKSVITNVTGESERQRIIDLMKNSKFSIIADESIDCSCVKNLALIAGINCSNEQMKDYFLALIPVQEATGLALFDHIKIELVLHQTVQII
;
A
#
# COMPACT_ATOMS: atom_id res chain seq x y z
N MET A 1 -12.12 -37.89 -2.74
CA MET A 1 -12.66 -36.84 -3.64
C MET A 1 -13.09 -35.55 -2.94
N PHE A 2 -14.13 -35.50 -2.09
CA PHE A 2 -14.53 -34.23 -1.44
C PHE A 2 -13.52 -33.74 -0.37
N SER A 3 -12.96 -34.64 0.45
CA SER A 3 -12.00 -34.30 1.52
C SER A 3 -10.65 -33.79 0.98
N GLU A 4 -10.16 -34.37 -0.11
CA GLU A 4 -8.89 -33.98 -0.74
C GLU A 4 -8.99 -32.60 -1.39
N LYS A 5 -10.11 -32.30 -2.06
CA LYS A 5 -10.34 -31.00 -2.69
C LYS A 5 -10.38 -29.86 -1.67
N THR A 6 -10.96 -30.11 -0.49
CA THR A 6 -10.98 -29.15 0.64
C THR A 6 -9.58 -28.93 1.23
N LYS A 7 -8.75 -29.99 1.26
CA LYS A 7 -7.37 -29.89 1.74
C LYS A 7 -6.49 -29.10 0.76
N GLU A 8 -6.65 -29.30 -0.54
CA GLU A 8 -5.94 -28.54 -1.59
C GLU A 8 -6.30 -27.04 -1.55
N LEU A 9 -7.58 -26.70 -1.44
CA LEU A 9 -8.05 -25.32 -1.27
C LEU A 9 -7.42 -24.64 -0.04
N SER A 10 -7.25 -25.40 1.06
CA SER A 10 -6.60 -24.89 2.27
C SER A 10 -5.10 -24.58 2.06
N VAL A 11 -4.38 -25.39 1.28
CA VAL A 11 -2.95 -25.16 0.99
C VAL A 11 -2.77 -23.96 0.07
N GLU A 12 -3.61 -23.81 -0.96
CA GLU A 12 -3.54 -22.67 -1.89
C GLU A 12 -3.79 -21.33 -1.16
N MET A 13 -4.78 -21.30 -0.26
CA MET A 13 -5.05 -20.12 0.57
C MET A 13 -3.84 -19.73 1.43
N LYS A 14 -3.18 -20.71 2.06
CA LYS A 14 -1.97 -20.47 2.84
C LYS A 14 -0.78 -20.00 1.99
N ALA A 15 -0.67 -20.46 0.74
CA ALA A 15 0.34 -19.97 -0.20
C ALA A 15 0.09 -18.50 -0.62
N LYS A 16 -1.17 -18.10 -0.76
CA LYS A 16 -1.56 -16.68 -0.97
C LYS A 16 -1.26 -15.84 0.27
N GLU A 17 -1.57 -16.33 1.46
CA GLU A 17 -1.23 -15.69 2.73
C GLU A 17 0.29 -15.50 2.87
N ALA A 18 1.09 -16.51 2.51
CA ALA A 18 2.54 -16.39 2.49
C ALA A 18 3.01 -15.28 1.52
N SER A 19 2.38 -15.16 0.34
CA SER A 19 2.70 -14.08 -0.60
C SER A 19 2.38 -12.69 -0.03
N LEU A 20 1.27 -12.55 0.71
CA LEU A 20 0.91 -11.30 1.41
C LEU A 20 1.94 -10.96 2.50
N ARG A 21 2.36 -11.95 3.29
CA ARG A 21 3.42 -11.75 4.30
C ARG A 21 4.75 -11.33 3.68
N MET A 22 5.12 -11.93 2.55
CA MET A 22 6.33 -11.52 1.81
C MET A 22 6.21 -10.10 1.28
N ALA A 23 5.04 -9.70 0.77
CA ALA A 23 4.77 -8.34 0.34
C ALA A 23 4.91 -7.33 1.49
N ALA A 24 4.35 -7.65 2.66
CA ALA A 24 4.49 -6.83 3.86
C ALA A 24 5.97 -6.72 4.29
N PHE A 25 6.68 -7.85 4.37
CA PHE A 25 8.10 -7.88 4.75
C PHE A 25 8.99 -7.03 3.83
N ILE A 26 8.79 -7.13 2.51
CA ILE A 26 9.53 -6.31 1.54
C ILE A 26 9.24 -4.82 1.73
N SER A 27 7.98 -4.46 1.98
CA SER A 27 7.54 -3.07 2.15
C SER A 27 8.06 -2.45 3.44
N GLU A 28 7.89 -3.16 4.57
CA GLU A 28 8.30 -2.69 5.91
C GLU A 28 9.81 -2.46 6.03
N ASN A 29 10.60 -3.26 5.32
CA ASN A 29 12.06 -3.18 5.36
C ASN A 29 12.65 -2.35 4.21
N ASN A 30 11.82 -1.67 3.43
CA ASN A 30 12.24 -0.88 2.26
C ASN A 30 13.15 -1.66 1.29
N LEU A 31 12.79 -2.92 1.03
CA LEU A 31 13.59 -3.82 0.20
C LEU A 31 13.21 -3.74 -1.27
N SER A 32 14.16 -4.02 -2.15
CA SER A 32 13.91 -4.07 -3.60
C SER A 32 12.99 -5.23 -3.98
N PHE A 33 11.98 -4.97 -4.82
CA PHE A 33 11.12 -6.02 -5.38
C PHE A 33 11.88 -7.09 -6.17
N LYS A 34 13.09 -6.78 -6.66
CA LYS A 34 13.95 -7.74 -7.37
C LYS A 34 14.31 -8.95 -6.50
N LEU A 35 14.32 -8.82 -5.17
CA LEU A 35 14.56 -9.96 -4.28
C LEU A 35 13.57 -11.11 -4.52
N MET A 36 12.36 -10.79 -4.97
CA MET A 36 11.31 -11.76 -5.23
C MET A 36 11.56 -12.62 -6.48
N GLU A 37 12.58 -12.33 -7.29
CA GLU A 37 13.02 -13.22 -8.38
C GLU A 37 13.61 -14.52 -7.85
N HIS A 38 14.28 -14.46 -6.68
CA HIS A 38 15.01 -15.59 -6.12
C HIS A 38 14.45 -16.06 -4.77
N LEU A 39 13.90 -15.15 -3.96
CA LEU A 39 13.44 -15.45 -2.61
C LEU A 39 12.42 -16.62 -2.52
N PRO A 40 11.40 -16.73 -3.41
CA PRO A 40 10.49 -17.88 -3.40
C PRO A 40 11.20 -19.23 -3.66
N ASN A 41 12.21 -19.23 -4.54
CA ASN A 41 13.00 -20.44 -4.82
C ASN A 41 13.84 -20.83 -3.60
N SER A 42 14.48 -19.85 -2.96
CA SER A 42 15.23 -20.08 -1.71
C SER A 42 14.32 -20.66 -0.62
N MET A 43 13.13 -20.10 -0.43
CA MET A 43 12.15 -20.61 0.54
C MET A 43 11.73 -22.05 0.24
N ARG A 44 11.50 -22.39 -1.03
CA ARG A 44 11.23 -23.79 -1.45
C ARG A 44 12.39 -24.72 -1.16
N SER A 45 13.62 -24.29 -1.38
CA SER A 45 14.80 -25.11 -1.09
C SER A 45 15.02 -25.32 0.41
N CYS A 46 14.78 -24.29 1.23
CA CYS A 46 14.93 -24.38 2.68
C CYS A 46 13.81 -25.20 3.34
N SER A 47 12.63 -25.27 2.72
CA SER A 47 11.44 -25.96 3.26
C SER A 47 10.86 -26.92 2.22
N SER A 48 11.70 -27.85 1.76
CA SER A 48 11.37 -28.79 0.67
C SER A 48 10.27 -29.80 1.02
N ASP A 49 9.99 -30.01 2.30
CA ASP A 49 8.95 -30.87 2.84
C ASP A 49 7.58 -30.17 2.91
N SER A 50 7.54 -28.83 2.89
CA SER A 50 6.31 -28.05 3.01
C SER A 50 5.54 -27.96 1.70
N ASP A 51 4.33 -28.52 1.67
CA ASP A 51 3.41 -28.40 0.53
C ASP A 51 2.99 -26.95 0.27
N ILE A 52 2.94 -26.13 1.32
CA ILE A 52 2.67 -24.69 1.19
C ILE A 52 3.84 -24.02 0.46
N ALA A 53 5.08 -24.26 0.89
CA ALA A 53 6.27 -23.63 0.30
C ALA A 53 6.39 -23.95 -1.19
N LYS A 54 6.12 -25.20 -1.58
CA LYS A 54 6.09 -25.64 -2.98
C LYS A 54 5.10 -24.85 -3.84
N GLN A 55 3.97 -24.43 -3.27
CA GLN A 55 2.92 -23.68 -3.96
C GLN A 55 3.12 -22.16 -3.96
N ILE A 56 4.11 -21.62 -3.21
CA ILE A 56 4.37 -20.17 -3.21
C ILE A 56 4.88 -19.73 -4.59
N GLN A 57 4.05 -19.08 -5.37
CA GLN A 57 4.45 -18.47 -6.64
C GLN A 57 4.25 -16.96 -6.57
N CYS A 58 5.32 -16.23 -6.29
CA CYS A 58 5.30 -14.76 -6.20
C CYS A 58 6.59 -14.11 -6.72
N GLY A 59 6.54 -13.68 -7.98
CA GLY A 59 7.61 -12.84 -8.55
C GLY A 59 7.44 -11.34 -8.23
N PRO A 60 8.40 -10.50 -8.68
CA PRO A 60 8.40 -9.06 -8.40
C PRO A 60 7.11 -8.35 -8.82
N THR A 61 6.60 -8.63 -10.03
CA THR A 61 5.38 -8.02 -10.55
C THR A 61 4.15 -8.34 -9.70
N LYS A 62 4.05 -9.59 -9.23
CA LYS A 62 2.94 -10.01 -8.37
C LYS A 62 3.01 -9.33 -7.01
N ILE A 63 4.19 -9.27 -6.40
CA ILE A 63 4.37 -8.59 -5.10
C ILE A 63 4.10 -7.09 -5.22
N LYS A 64 4.60 -6.42 -6.27
CA LYS A 64 4.26 -5.02 -6.55
C LYS A 64 2.75 -4.84 -6.66
N SER A 65 2.06 -5.69 -7.43
CA SER A 65 0.60 -5.62 -7.57
C SER A 65 -0.13 -5.86 -6.25
N VAL A 66 0.34 -6.76 -5.41
CA VAL A 66 -0.25 -7.01 -4.08
C VAL A 66 -0.07 -5.78 -3.19
N ILE A 67 1.13 -5.19 -3.18
CA ILE A 67 1.41 -4.02 -2.37
C ILE A 67 0.58 -2.82 -2.81
N THR A 68 0.53 -2.54 -4.12
CA THR A 68 -0.20 -1.38 -4.63
C THR A 68 -1.72 -1.57 -4.57
N ASN A 69 -2.23 -2.67 -5.11
CA ASN A 69 -3.67 -2.81 -5.38
C ASN A 69 -4.44 -3.50 -4.25
N VAL A 70 -3.76 -4.11 -3.29
CA VAL A 70 -4.40 -4.80 -2.16
C VAL A 70 -4.09 -4.09 -0.86
N THR A 71 -2.85 -4.13 -0.38
CA THR A 71 -2.52 -3.56 0.93
C THR A 71 -2.52 -2.03 0.90
N GLY A 72 -1.96 -1.43 -0.15
CA GLY A 72 -1.93 0.01 -0.34
C GLY A 72 -3.33 0.60 -0.48
N GLU A 73 -4.17 0.04 -1.35
CA GLU A 73 -5.55 0.50 -1.50
C GLU A 73 -6.39 0.30 -0.22
N SER A 74 -6.23 -0.84 0.47
CA SER A 74 -6.94 -1.08 1.74
C SER A 74 -6.54 -0.06 2.81
N GLU A 75 -5.26 0.25 2.91
CA GLU A 75 -4.73 1.23 3.86
C GLU A 75 -5.17 2.66 3.50
N ARG A 76 -5.16 3.00 2.21
CA ARG A 76 -5.67 4.27 1.69
C ARG A 76 -7.14 4.48 2.06
N GLN A 77 -7.98 3.46 1.85
CA GLN A 77 -9.39 3.51 2.25
C GLN A 77 -9.55 3.69 3.77
N ARG A 78 -8.73 3.00 4.57
CA ARG A 78 -8.70 3.16 6.03
C ARG A 78 -8.38 4.60 6.44
N ILE A 79 -7.40 5.24 5.81
CA ILE A 79 -7.02 6.65 6.06
C ILE A 79 -8.18 7.58 5.69
N ILE A 80 -8.80 7.38 4.53
CA ILE A 80 -9.97 8.16 4.09
C ILE A 80 -11.12 8.05 5.10
N ASP A 81 -11.41 6.83 5.59
CA ASP A 81 -12.47 6.62 6.56
C ASP A 81 -12.15 7.28 7.90
N LEU A 82 -10.87 7.32 8.32
CA LEU A 82 -10.46 8.09 9.49
C LEU A 82 -10.66 9.60 9.28
N MET A 83 -10.28 10.14 8.12
CA MET A 83 -10.47 11.56 7.79
C MET A 83 -11.95 11.97 7.76
N LYS A 84 -12.84 11.06 7.36
CA LYS A 84 -14.31 11.30 7.38
C LYS A 84 -14.88 11.36 8.80
N ASN A 85 -14.31 10.61 9.74
CA ASN A 85 -14.85 10.41 11.08
C ASN A 85 -14.11 11.21 12.16
N SER A 86 -13.09 11.99 11.82
CA SER A 86 -12.25 12.68 12.79
C SER A 86 -11.75 14.01 12.24
N LYS A 87 -11.45 14.95 13.13
CA LYS A 87 -10.78 16.20 12.72
C LYS A 87 -9.40 15.86 12.19
N PHE A 88 -9.05 16.45 11.06
CA PHE A 88 -7.75 16.25 10.42
C PHE A 88 -7.18 17.57 9.92
N SER A 89 -5.88 17.59 9.68
CA SER A 89 -5.17 18.60 8.92
C SER A 89 -4.46 17.96 7.74
N ILE A 90 -4.26 18.72 6.67
CA ILE A 90 -3.43 18.31 5.54
C ILE A 90 -2.13 19.08 5.59
N ILE A 91 -1.01 18.35 5.51
CA ILE A 91 0.30 18.91 5.23
C ILE A 91 0.57 18.63 3.75
N ALA A 92 0.82 19.70 3.01
CA ALA A 92 1.12 19.66 1.59
C ALA A 92 2.50 20.28 1.37
N ASP A 93 3.37 19.55 0.67
CA ASP A 93 4.72 20.01 0.36
C ASP A 93 5.06 19.75 -1.12
N GLU A 94 5.74 20.71 -1.74
CA GLU A 94 6.25 20.57 -3.10
C GLU A 94 7.72 20.14 -3.05
N SER A 95 8.04 19.05 -3.72
CA SER A 95 9.42 18.55 -3.87
C SER A 95 9.77 18.38 -5.34
N ILE A 96 11.05 18.49 -5.66
CA ILE A 96 11.56 18.25 -7.02
C ILE A 96 12.53 17.06 -6.95
N ASP A 97 12.27 16.04 -7.76
CA ASP A 97 13.16 14.88 -7.81
C ASP A 97 14.41 15.14 -8.68
N CYS A 98 15.34 14.17 -8.68
CA CYS A 98 16.57 14.27 -9.48
C CYS A 98 16.35 14.23 -11.00
N SER A 99 15.14 13.87 -11.44
CA SER A 99 14.71 13.88 -12.84
C SER A 99 13.97 15.18 -13.21
N CYS A 100 14.01 16.18 -12.34
CA CYS A 100 13.32 17.46 -12.48
C CYS A 100 11.78 17.35 -12.54
N VAL A 101 11.21 16.26 -12.02
CA VAL A 101 9.77 16.11 -11.85
C VAL A 101 9.36 16.73 -10.52
N LYS A 102 8.39 17.65 -10.57
CA LYS A 102 7.78 18.22 -9.37
C LYS A 102 6.76 17.23 -8.82
N ASN A 103 6.75 17.05 -7.50
CA ASN A 103 5.86 16.15 -6.81
C ASN A 103 5.21 16.88 -5.63
N LEU A 104 3.89 16.76 -5.53
CA LEU A 104 3.10 17.20 -4.39
C LEU A 104 2.96 16.02 -3.41
N ALA A 105 3.58 16.13 -2.25
CA ALA A 105 3.42 15.18 -1.15
C ALA A 105 2.28 15.62 -0.24
N LEU A 106 1.37 14.69 0.08
CA LEU A 106 0.24 14.91 0.97
C LEU A 106 0.31 13.99 2.18
N ILE A 107 0.23 14.59 3.37
CA ILE A 107 0.18 13.88 4.65
C ILE A 107 -1.10 14.32 5.38
N ALA A 108 -1.87 13.36 5.86
CA ALA A 108 -3.05 13.58 6.67
C ALA A 108 -2.69 13.41 8.15
N GLY A 109 -2.70 14.52 8.89
CA GLY A 109 -2.58 14.52 10.35
C GLY A 109 -3.96 14.36 10.97
N ILE A 110 -4.24 13.21 11.58
CA ILE A 110 -5.58 12.86 12.09
C ILE A 110 -5.57 12.82 13.61
N ASN A 111 -6.54 13.50 14.23
CA ASN A 111 -6.73 13.43 15.67
C ASN A 111 -7.46 12.13 16.05
N CYS A 112 -6.73 11.17 16.63
CA CYS A 112 -7.29 9.91 17.08
C CYS A 112 -8.05 10.06 18.42
N SER A 113 -8.88 9.08 18.78
CA SER A 113 -9.76 9.10 19.96
C SER A 113 -9.07 9.32 21.31
N ASN A 114 -7.75 9.25 21.36
CA ASN A 114 -6.90 9.46 22.53
C ASN A 114 -6.18 10.83 22.52
N GLU A 115 -6.66 11.78 21.72
CA GLU A 115 -6.04 13.11 21.50
C GLU A 115 -4.60 13.05 20.97
N GLN A 116 -4.19 11.89 20.43
CA GLN A 116 -2.90 11.75 19.77
C GLN A 116 -3.08 12.03 18.29
N MET A 117 -2.40 13.05 17.81
CA MET A 117 -2.27 13.33 16.39
C MET A 117 -1.38 12.27 15.76
N LYS A 118 -1.87 11.64 14.69
CA LYS A 118 -1.11 10.67 13.89
C LYS A 118 -1.04 11.13 12.45
N ASP A 119 0.16 11.10 11.91
CA ASP A 119 0.43 11.47 10.53
C ASP A 119 0.41 10.23 9.65
N TYR A 120 -0.38 10.31 8.58
CA TYR A 120 -0.52 9.26 7.59
C TYR A 120 -0.14 9.80 6.22
N PHE A 121 0.76 9.09 5.53
CA PHE A 121 1.06 9.39 4.14
C PHE A 121 -0.17 9.10 3.28
N LEU A 122 -0.67 10.13 2.59
CA LEU A 122 -1.89 10.05 1.80
C LEU A 122 -1.57 9.80 0.32
N ALA A 123 -0.73 10.65 -0.27
CA ALA A 123 -0.40 10.57 -1.69
C ALA A 123 0.91 11.27 -2.03
N LEU A 124 1.53 10.84 -3.12
CA LEU A 124 2.60 11.57 -3.82
C LEU A 124 2.17 11.73 -5.28
N ILE A 125 1.83 12.96 -5.65
CA ILE A 125 1.21 13.28 -6.94
C ILE A 125 2.26 14.00 -7.81
N PRO A 126 2.68 13.43 -8.95
CA PRO A 126 3.53 14.14 -9.88
C PRO A 126 2.74 15.29 -10.52
N VAL A 127 3.31 16.49 -10.50
CA VAL A 127 2.71 17.72 -11.03
C VAL A 127 3.61 18.35 -12.09
N GLN A 128 3.02 18.92 -13.13
CA GLN A 128 3.76 19.68 -14.14
C GLN A 128 3.99 21.13 -13.65
N GLU A 129 2.96 21.71 -13.06
CA GLU A 129 2.91 23.09 -12.59
C GLU A 129 2.71 23.08 -11.07
N ALA A 130 3.52 23.85 -10.34
CA ALA A 130 3.44 23.98 -8.87
C ALA A 130 2.95 25.37 -8.44
N THR A 131 2.07 25.97 -9.24
CA THR A 131 1.41 27.23 -8.84
C THR A 131 0.40 26.95 -7.72
N GLY A 132 0.12 27.95 -6.87
CA GLY A 132 -0.84 27.77 -5.77
C GLY A 132 -2.22 27.26 -6.22
N LEU A 133 -2.68 27.70 -7.40
CA LEU A 133 -3.94 27.21 -8.00
C LEU A 133 -3.82 25.75 -8.44
N ALA A 134 -2.76 25.37 -9.14
CA ALA A 134 -2.56 24.00 -9.60
C ALA A 134 -2.46 23.01 -8.42
N LEU A 135 -1.72 23.36 -7.38
CA LEU A 135 -1.60 22.54 -6.17
C LEU A 135 -2.94 22.42 -5.44
N PHE A 136 -3.69 23.52 -5.33
CA PHE A 136 -5.04 23.51 -4.74
C PHE A 136 -5.99 22.57 -5.51
N ASP A 137 -5.97 22.61 -6.84
CA ASP A 137 -6.81 21.75 -7.67
C ASP A 137 -6.43 20.27 -7.52
N HIS A 138 -5.14 19.94 -7.45
CA HIS A 138 -4.70 18.57 -7.18
C HIS A 138 -5.14 18.07 -5.80
N ILE A 139 -4.99 18.89 -4.75
CA ILE A 139 -5.48 18.56 -3.40
C ILE A 139 -6.99 18.34 -3.43
N LYS A 140 -7.73 19.22 -4.10
CA LYS A 140 -9.18 19.11 -4.21
C LYS A 140 -9.58 17.83 -4.93
N ILE A 141 -8.93 17.47 -6.04
CA ILE A 141 -9.21 16.21 -6.75
C ILE A 141 -8.96 15.02 -5.82
N GLU A 142 -7.81 14.95 -5.16
CA GLU A 142 -7.47 13.85 -4.27
C GLU A 142 -8.47 13.73 -3.10
N LEU A 143 -8.91 14.84 -2.52
CA LEU A 143 -9.88 14.82 -1.42
C LEU A 143 -11.32 14.57 -1.91
N VAL A 144 -11.74 15.16 -3.04
CA VAL A 144 -13.12 15.07 -3.57
C VAL A 144 -13.40 13.73 -4.23
N LEU A 145 -12.40 13.08 -4.85
CA LEU A 145 -12.51 11.68 -5.26
C LEU A 145 -12.94 10.77 -4.09
N HIS A 146 -12.73 11.24 -2.85
CA HIS A 146 -12.92 10.47 -1.63
C HIS A 146 -13.87 11.07 -0.60
N GLN A 147 -14.51 12.21 -0.87
CA GLN A 147 -15.41 12.87 0.07
C GLN A 147 -16.69 13.47 -0.56
N THR A 148 -17.83 12.87 -0.18
CA THR A 148 -18.99 13.64 0.31
C THR A 148 -18.66 14.14 1.72
N VAL A 149 -17.75 15.10 1.88
CA VAL A 149 -17.45 15.71 3.18
C VAL A 149 -17.21 17.19 2.97
N GLN A 150 -17.92 17.98 3.78
CA GLN A 150 -17.74 19.42 3.87
C GLN A 150 -16.47 19.68 4.67
N ILE A 151 -15.53 20.37 4.02
CA ILE A 151 -14.43 21.05 4.70
C ILE A 151 -15.06 22.23 5.45
N ILE A 152 -14.81 22.32 6.77
CA ILE A 152 -15.24 23.41 7.63
C ILE A 152 -14.42 24.67 7.32
#